data_AF-A0A7J0GWG4-F1
#
_entry.id   AF-A0A7J0GWG4-F1
#
_cell.length_a   1.000
_cell.length_b   1.000
_cell.length_c   1.000
_cell.angle_alpha   90.00
_cell.angle_beta   90.00
_cell.angle_gamma   90.00
#
_symmetry.space_group_name_H-M   'P 1'
#
loop_
_entity.id
_entity.type
_entity.pdbx_description
1 polymer ?
#
loop_
_entity_poly.entity_id
_entity_poly.type
_entity_poly.pdbx_seq_one_letter_code
_entity_poly.pdbx_strand_id
1 'polypeptide(L)'
;MASKGSASLFSFKSSSSLSTSSLSIPHIPPSPTHSFSQSMMVENIENAEALITKWEPNGSSYTKFAFLFQESRKEAKVFLKCVKDLRRAMHFLVSEKTVSDKLVLAQNLMQIAMKRLEKEFYQILSANRQYLDPESVSSRSSRTLGWSRSRSSESDDEEYGGFDEEVHTVSESISEGERLSELAMSDLKSIADCMISSGYGKECVRIYIIIRKSIVDEELYRLGIERYSSSTINKMNSETSEHHIKNWLNATKSAIKTLFHGERVLCDHVFSVSDKIRESCFTGSTKEGAINFFQIS
;
A
#
# COMPACT_ATOMS: atom_id res chain seq x y z
N MET A 1 43.86 73.52 -25.10
CA MET A 1 45.00 72.72 -24.61
C MET A 1 45.08 71.51 -25.54
N ALA A 2 45.84 71.57 -26.64
CA ALA A 2 47.24 71.12 -26.76
C ALA A 2 47.41 69.68 -26.21
N SER A 3 47.86 68.64 -26.94
CA SER A 3 48.81 68.60 -28.05
C SER A 3 48.93 67.16 -28.62
N LYS A 4 49.06 67.04 -29.97
CA LYS A 4 49.90 66.13 -30.81
C LYS A 4 49.92 64.61 -30.53
N GLY A 5 50.07 63.71 -31.51
CA GLY A 5 50.49 63.76 -32.93
C GLY A 5 50.02 62.49 -33.66
N SER A 6 49.77 62.53 -34.97
CA SER A 6 50.71 62.39 -36.10
C SER A 6 50.67 60.98 -36.72
N ALA A 7 50.48 60.99 -38.04
CA ALA A 7 50.13 59.89 -38.96
C ALA A 7 51.22 58.82 -39.21
N SER A 8 50.78 57.66 -39.74
CA SER A 8 51.45 56.91 -40.82
C SER A 8 50.48 55.85 -41.38
N LEU A 9 49.88 56.07 -42.56
CA LEU A 9 50.23 55.56 -43.91
C LEU A 9 49.95 54.06 -44.17
N PHE A 10 48.98 53.84 -45.08
CA PHE A 10 48.77 52.81 -46.10
C PHE A 10 49.44 51.42 -45.94
N SER A 11 48.69 50.33 -46.11
CA SER A 11 48.47 49.72 -47.45
C SER A 11 47.61 48.43 -47.40
N PHE A 12 47.07 48.10 -48.56
CA PHE A 12 46.11 47.04 -48.91
C PHE A 12 46.56 45.61 -48.60
N LYS A 13 45.60 44.71 -48.34
CA LYS A 13 45.51 43.38 -48.97
C LYS A 13 44.11 42.76 -48.82
N SER A 14 43.52 42.42 -49.95
CA SER A 14 42.29 41.63 -50.08
C SER A 14 42.51 40.17 -49.72
N SER A 15 41.36 39.51 -49.49
CA SER A 15 41.07 38.07 -49.55
C SER A 15 41.54 37.19 -48.39
N SER A 16 40.59 36.60 -47.68
CA SER A 16 40.21 35.19 -47.92
C SER A 16 39.04 34.79 -47.02
N SER A 17 38.11 34.04 -47.61
CA SER A 17 36.98 33.39 -46.97
C SER A 17 37.44 32.42 -45.87
N LEU A 18 36.96 32.63 -44.64
CA LEU A 18 37.12 31.67 -43.56
C LEU A 18 35.87 30.81 -43.45
N SER A 19 36.04 29.58 -43.94
CA SER A 19 35.15 28.45 -43.81
C SER A 19 34.81 28.19 -42.35
N THR A 20 33.52 28.12 -42.04
CA THR A 20 32.99 27.60 -40.78
C THR A 20 33.28 26.09 -40.72
N SER A 21 34.33 25.71 -40.01
CA SER A 21 34.57 24.33 -39.61
C SER A 21 33.54 23.92 -38.56
N SER A 22 32.52 23.17 -38.99
CA SER A 22 31.62 22.44 -38.11
C SER A 22 32.44 21.41 -37.34
N LEU A 23 32.63 21.65 -36.04
CA LEU A 23 33.14 20.63 -35.12
C LEU A 23 32.09 19.52 -35.01
N SER A 24 32.31 18.43 -35.73
CA SER A 24 31.56 17.19 -35.58
C SER A 24 31.78 16.67 -34.15
N ILE A 25 30.74 16.73 -33.33
CA ILE A 25 30.70 16.02 -32.05
C ILE A 25 30.92 14.53 -32.36
N PRO A 26 31.90 13.84 -31.76
CA PRO A 26 32.04 12.41 -31.94
C PRO A 26 30.77 11.72 -31.42
N HIS A 27 29.99 11.12 -32.31
CA HIS A 27 28.95 10.17 -31.94
C HIS A 27 29.67 8.94 -31.35
N ILE A 28 29.76 8.90 -30.02
CA ILE A 28 30.16 7.69 -29.31
C ILE A 28 29.03 6.68 -29.54
N PRO A 29 29.28 5.55 -30.21
CA PRO A 29 28.26 4.52 -30.38
C PRO A 29 27.86 3.97 -29.00
N PRO A 30 26.56 3.70 -28.76
CA PRO A 30 26.12 3.17 -27.48
C PRO A 30 26.84 1.85 -27.21
N SER A 31 27.34 1.69 -25.97
CA SER A 31 28.02 0.47 -25.57
C SER A 31 27.09 -0.75 -25.76
N PRO A 32 27.60 -1.93 -26.14
CA PRO A 32 26.76 -3.11 -26.41
C PRO A 32 25.82 -3.49 -25.27
N THR A 33 26.26 -3.27 -24.02
CA THR A 33 25.50 -3.49 -22.79
C THR A 33 24.31 -2.54 -22.63
N HIS A 34 24.43 -1.31 -23.12
CA HIS A 34 23.38 -0.30 -23.12
C HIS A 34 22.28 -0.66 -24.12
N SER A 35 22.67 -1.07 -25.34
CA SER A 35 21.74 -1.52 -26.37
C SER A 35 20.94 -2.76 -25.93
N PHE A 36 21.59 -3.72 -25.26
CA PHE A 36 20.91 -4.90 -24.74
C PHE A 36 19.93 -4.55 -23.60
N SER A 37 20.36 -3.71 -22.66
CA SER A 37 19.52 -3.25 -21.54
C SER A 37 18.29 -2.48 -22.03
N GLN A 38 18.47 -1.63 -23.04
CA GLN A 38 17.38 -0.87 -23.65
C GLN A 38 16.38 -1.80 -24.36
N SER A 39 16.86 -2.78 -25.14
CA SER A 39 16.00 -3.79 -25.78
C SER A 39 15.15 -4.54 -24.75
N MET A 40 15.74 -4.97 -23.64
CA MET A 40 15.04 -5.68 -22.57
C MET A 40 13.97 -4.81 -21.88
N MET A 41 14.25 -3.52 -21.68
CA MET A 41 13.25 -2.60 -21.08
C MET A 41 12.10 -2.31 -22.04
N VAL A 42 12.36 -2.24 -23.35
CA VAL A 42 11.30 -2.10 -24.37
C VAL A 42 10.43 -3.36 -24.42
N GLU A 43 11.04 -4.55 -24.38
CA GLU A 43 10.31 -5.83 -24.33
C GLU A 43 9.41 -5.92 -23.09
N ASN A 44 9.89 -5.43 -21.93
CA ASN A 44 9.07 -5.37 -20.71
C ASN A 44 7.81 -4.50 -20.89
N ILE A 45 7.89 -3.41 -21.66
CA ILE A 45 6.74 -2.53 -21.94
C ILE A 45 5.75 -3.23 -22.87
N GLU A 46 6.23 -3.94 -23.89
CA GLU A 46 5.37 -4.68 -24.84
C GLU A 46 4.66 -5.85 -24.15
N ASN A 47 5.38 -6.60 -23.32
CA ASN A 47 4.78 -7.64 -22.47
C ASN A 47 3.75 -7.06 -21.50
N ALA A 48 4.02 -5.86 -20.97
CA ALA A 48 3.08 -5.18 -20.09
C ALA A 48 1.83 -4.72 -20.81
N GLU A 49 1.94 -4.27 -22.06
CA GLU A 49 0.81 -3.82 -22.88
C GLU A 49 -0.23 -4.94 -23.05
N ALA A 50 0.20 -6.13 -23.46
CA ALA A 50 -0.71 -7.26 -23.67
C ALA A 50 -1.43 -7.67 -22.38
N LEU A 51 -0.71 -7.69 -21.25
CA LEU A 51 -1.24 -8.14 -19.97
C LEU A 51 -2.13 -7.09 -19.30
N ILE A 52 -1.73 -5.82 -19.30
CA ILE A 52 -2.46 -4.75 -18.60
C ILE A 52 -3.72 -4.38 -19.37
N THR A 53 -3.67 -4.32 -20.70
CA THR A 53 -4.83 -3.96 -21.54
C THR A 53 -5.94 -5.00 -21.43
N LYS A 54 -5.59 -6.29 -21.24
CA LYS A 54 -6.57 -7.35 -20.91
C LYS A 54 -7.44 -6.99 -19.69
N TRP A 55 -6.87 -6.26 -18.73
CA TRP A 55 -7.50 -5.93 -17.46
C TRP A 55 -7.95 -4.47 -17.36
N GLU A 56 -8.12 -3.81 -18.51
CA GLU A 56 -8.54 -2.41 -18.55
C GLU A 56 -9.90 -2.23 -17.83
N PRO A 57 -9.99 -1.31 -16.84
CA PRO A 57 -11.22 -1.12 -16.04
C PRO A 57 -12.44 -0.68 -16.85
N ASN A 58 -12.22 -0.05 -18.02
CA ASN A 58 -13.24 0.44 -18.94
C ASN A 58 -13.38 -0.42 -20.21
N GLY A 59 -12.75 -1.59 -20.24
CA GLY A 59 -12.78 -2.51 -21.37
C GLY A 59 -14.13 -3.22 -21.52
N SER A 60 -14.11 -4.53 -21.77
CA SER A 60 -15.35 -5.31 -21.93
C SER A 60 -16.21 -5.31 -20.66
N SER A 61 -17.52 -5.52 -20.79
CA SER A 61 -18.43 -5.66 -19.65
C SER A 61 -17.93 -6.71 -18.64
N TYR A 62 -17.30 -7.78 -19.13
CA TYR A 62 -16.71 -8.82 -18.28
C TYR A 62 -15.56 -8.31 -17.40
N THR A 63 -14.57 -7.58 -17.95
CA THR A 63 -13.42 -7.09 -17.16
C THR A 63 -13.83 -6.04 -16.12
N LYS A 64 -14.95 -5.36 -16.37
CA LYS A 64 -15.57 -4.44 -15.41
C LYS A 64 -16.15 -5.16 -14.19
N PHE A 65 -16.50 -6.44 -14.25
CA PHE A 65 -17.01 -7.19 -13.09
C PHE A 65 -16.07 -8.30 -12.62
N ALA A 66 -15.04 -8.64 -13.41
CA ALA A 66 -14.03 -9.60 -13.06
C ALA A 66 -13.16 -9.15 -11.87
N PHE A 67 -12.79 -10.08 -11.00
CA PHE A 67 -11.97 -9.83 -9.80
C PHE A 67 -10.67 -10.62 -9.90
N LEU A 68 -9.57 -9.94 -10.25
CA LEU A 68 -8.30 -10.57 -10.60
C LEU A 68 -7.77 -11.48 -9.49
N PHE A 69 -7.87 -11.02 -8.23
CA PHE A 69 -7.35 -11.78 -7.09
C PHE A 69 -8.27 -12.94 -6.68
N GLN A 70 -9.57 -12.85 -6.97
CA GLN A 70 -10.54 -13.89 -6.68
C GLN A 70 -10.54 -15.00 -7.75
N GLU A 71 -10.37 -14.63 -9.02
CA GLU A 71 -10.38 -15.57 -10.15
C GLU A 71 -9.10 -16.41 -10.22
N SER A 72 -7.92 -15.78 -10.08
CA SER A 72 -6.66 -16.50 -10.17
C SER A 72 -5.54 -15.76 -9.45
N ARG A 73 -5.15 -16.28 -8.28
CA ARG A 73 -3.99 -15.77 -7.53
C ARG A 73 -2.67 -15.92 -8.31
N LYS A 74 -2.57 -16.89 -9.22
CA LYS A 74 -1.42 -17.02 -10.11
C LYS A 74 -1.37 -15.85 -11.09
N GLU A 75 -2.50 -15.52 -11.71
CA GLU A 75 -2.57 -14.39 -12.64
C GLU A 75 -2.36 -13.06 -11.92
N ALA A 76 -2.92 -12.89 -10.73
CA ALA A 76 -2.67 -11.71 -9.89
C ALA A 76 -1.17 -11.51 -9.60
N LYS A 77 -0.43 -12.58 -9.29
CA LYS A 77 1.03 -12.50 -9.11
C LYS A 77 1.77 -12.10 -10.38
N VAL A 78 1.38 -12.64 -11.53
CA VAL A 78 1.96 -12.26 -12.83
C VAL A 78 1.67 -10.78 -13.13
N PHE A 79 0.45 -10.32 -12.88
CA PHE A 79 0.07 -8.92 -13.02
C PHE A 79 0.92 -8.00 -12.13
N LEU A 80 1.05 -8.32 -10.84
CA LEU A 80 1.89 -7.53 -9.92
C LEU A 80 3.36 -7.51 -10.33
N LYS A 81 3.89 -8.63 -10.85
CA LYS A 81 5.25 -8.69 -11.38
C LYS A 81 5.40 -7.78 -12.61
N CYS A 82 4.47 -7.89 -13.55
CA CYS A 82 4.41 -7.07 -14.75
C CYS A 82 4.44 -5.57 -14.43
N VAL A 83 3.66 -5.11 -13.44
CA VAL A 83 3.67 -3.72 -12.98
C VAL A 83 5.04 -3.30 -12.42
N LYS A 84 5.71 -4.17 -11.66
CA LYS A 84 7.06 -3.90 -11.13
C LYS A 84 8.09 -3.79 -12.24
N ASP A 85 8.02 -4.67 -13.24
CA ASP A 85 8.91 -4.69 -14.40
C ASP A 85 8.67 -3.45 -15.28
N LEU A 86 7.40 -3.06 -15.50
CA LEU A 86 7.01 -1.83 -16.19
C LEU A 86 7.59 -0.59 -15.50
N ARG A 87 7.45 -0.49 -14.17
CA ARG A 87 8.04 0.61 -13.39
C ARG A 87 9.57 0.67 -13.56
N ARG A 88 10.25 -0.48 -13.54
CA ARG A 88 11.70 -0.55 -13.75
C ARG A 88 12.09 -0.04 -15.15
N ALA A 89 11.34 -0.45 -16.18
CA ALA A 89 11.53 0.05 -17.54
C ALA A 89 11.30 1.56 -17.64
N MET A 90 10.25 2.10 -17.00
CA MET A 90 10.00 3.54 -16.95
C MET A 90 11.16 4.32 -16.30
N HIS A 91 11.67 3.86 -15.15
CA HIS A 91 12.81 4.51 -14.49
C HIS A 91 14.06 4.51 -15.38
N PHE A 92 14.32 3.41 -16.07
CA PHE A 92 15.43 3.29 -17.01
C PHE A 92 15.30 4.30 -18.15
N LEU A 93 14.15 4.35 -18.83
CA LEU A 93 13.90 5.27 -19.94
C LEU A 93 14.00 6.75 -19.53
N VAL A 94 13.50 7.10 -18.33
CA VAL A 94 13.65 8.45 -17.78
C VAL A 94 15.12 8.79 -17.50
N SER A 95 15.91 7.83 -17.02
CA SER A 95 17.34 8.04 -16.72
C SER A 95 18.17 8.27 -17.99
N GLU A 96 17.79 7.64 -19.10
CA GLU A 96 18.43 7.84 -20.41
C GLU A 96 18.05 9.20 -21.05
N LYS A 97 17.13 9.97 -20.44
CA LYS A 97 16.53 11.20 -20.99
C LYS A 97 15.87 11.00 -22.36
N THR A 98 15.47 9.77 -22.66
CA THR A 98 14.82 9.41 -23.91
C THR A 98 13.31 9.60 -23.75
N VAL A 99 12.82 10.81 -24.06
CA VAL A 99 11.38 11.03 -24.20
C VAL A 99 10.94 10.34 -25.49
N SER A 100 10.46 9.11 -25.37
CA SER A 100 10.02 8.27 -26.48
C SER A 100 8.54 7.92 -26.34
N ASP A 101 7.91 7.58 -27.46
CA ASP A 101 6.51 7.08 -27.48
C ASP A 101 6.33 5.88 -26.54
N LYS A 102 7.38 5.07 -26.35
CA LYS A 102 7.39 3.94 -25.41
C LYS A 102 7.28 4.39 -23.95
N LEU A 103 7.88 5.53 -23.57
CA LEU A 103 7.73 6.07 -22.22
C LEU A 103 6.29 6.57 -21.99
N VAL A 104 5.67 7.23 -22.99
CA VAL A 104 4.28 7.67 -22.93
C VAL A 104 3.33 6.48 -22.82
N LEU A 105 3.54 5.44 -23.63
CA LEU A 105 2.81 4.17 -23.54
C LEU A 105 2.96 3.55 -22.14
N ALA A 106 4.18 3.46 -21.63
CA ALA A 106 4.44 2.89 -20.31
C ALA A 106 3.74 3.68 -19.18
N GLN A 107 3.70 5.01 -19.28
CA GLN A 107 2.94 5.85 -18.36
C GLN A 107 1.44 5.55 -18.42
N ASN A 108 0.86 5.42 -19.62
CA ASN A 108 -0.56 5.07 -19.78
C ASN A 108 -0.87 3.69 -19.20
N LEU A 109 -0.02 2.68 -19.48
CA LEU A 109 -0.15 1.35 -18.93
C LEU A 109 -0.06 1.36 -17.39
N MET A 110 0.83 2.16 -16.82
CA MET A 110 0.92 2.32 -15.37
C MET A 110 -0.39 2.88 -14.80
N GLN A 111 -1.00 3.89 -15.42
CA GLN A 111 -2.30 4.42 -14.96
C GLN A 111 -3.40 3.36 -14.99
N ILE A 112 -3.49 2.59 -16.09
CA ILE A 112 -4.48 1.51 -16.23
C ILE A 112 -4.27 0.45 -15.14
N ALA A 113 -3.02 0.03 -14.93
CA ALA A 113 -2.70 -0.97 -13.93
C ALA A 113 -3.03 -0.49 -12.51
N MET A 114 -2.73 0.76 -12.18
CA MET A 114 -3.03 1.33 -10.87
C MET A 114 -4.53 1.45 -10.65
N LYS A 115 -5.31 1.85 -11.67
CA LYS A 115 -6.78 1.86 -11.58
C LYS A 115 -7.37 0.47 -11.34
N ARG A 116 -6.77 -0.57 -11.94
CA ARG A 116 -7.14 -1.95 -11.66
C ARG A 116 -6.81 -2.34 -10.22
N LEU A 117 -5.61 -2.03 -9.73
CA LEU A 117 -5.21 -2.33 -8.35
C LEU A 117 -6.04 -1.57 -7.31
N GLU A 118 -6.37 -0.29 -7.55
CA GLU A 118 -7.30 0.49 -6.71
C GLU A 118 -8.64 -0.23 -6.56
N LYS A 119 -9.19 -0.74 -7.67
CA LYS A 119 -10.45 -1.46 -7.68
C LYS A 119 -10.38 -2.79 -6.92
N GLU A 120 -9.33 -3.59 -7.15
CA GLU A 120 -9.14 -4.85 -6.41
C GLU A 120 -8.97 -4.59 -4.91
N PHE A 121 -8.19 -3.57 -4.54
CA PHE A 121 -7.97 -3.19 -3.15
C PHE A 121 -9.28 -2.80 -2.46
N TYR A 122 -10.10 -1.97 -3.13
CA TYR A 122 -11.43 -1.61 -2.66
C TYR A 122 -12.32 -2.84 -2.48
N GLN A 123 -12.33 -3.75 -3.46
CA GLN A 123 -13.19 -4.92 -3.45
C GLN A 123 -12.81 -5.89 -2.34
N ILE A 124 -11.53 -6.18 -2.13
CA ILE A 124 -11.08 -7.08 -1.06
C ILE A 124 -11.43 -6.49 0.31
N LEU A 125 -11.19 -5.18 0.53
CA LEU A 125 -11.57 -4.51 1.77
C LEU A 125 -13.09 -4.51 2.01
N SER A 126 -13.89 -4.37 0.95
CA SER A 126 -15.36 -4.29 1.04
C SER A 126 -16.04 -5.65 1.18
N ALA A 127 -15.54 -6.68 0.48
CA ALA A 127 -16.14 -8.02 0.46
C ALA A 127 -15.77 -8.84 1.71
N ASN A 128 -14.66 -8.52 2.37
CA ASN A 128 -14.17 -9.24 3.54
C ASN A 128 -14.46 -8.51 4.86
N ARG A 129 -15.50 -7.67 4.92
CA ARG A 129 -15.87 -6.91 6.14
C ARG A 129 -15.95 -7.79 7.39
N GLN A 130 -16.59 -8.95 7.27
CA GLN A 130 -16.77 -9.91 8.37
C GLN A 130 -15.53 -10.75 8.72
N TYR A 131 -14.51 -10.77 7.86
CA TYR A 131 -13.27 -11.54 8.08
C TYR A 131 -12.07 -10.65 8.42
N LEU A 132 -12.19 -9.36 8.09
CA LEU A 132 -11.29 -8.29 8.48
C LEU A 132 -11.91 -7.44 9.58
N ASP A 133 -12.99 -7.90 10.22
CA ASP A 133 -13.50 -7.21 11.38
C ASP A 133 -12.39 -7.20 12.45
N PRO A 134 -12.22 -6.09 13.16
CA PRO A 134 -11.11 -6.00 14.10
C PRO A 134 -11.13 -7.01 15.27
N GLU A 135 -12.27 -7.58 15.64
CA GLU A 135 -12.35 -8.61 16.68
C GLU A 135 -11.73 -9.94 16.18
N SER A 136 -12.04 -10.34 14.95
CA SER A 136 -11.43 -11.49 14.27
C SER A 136 -9.91 -11.31 14.12
N VAL A 137 -9.46 -10.11 13.75
CA VAL A 137 -8.03 -9.82 13.62
C VAL A 137 -7.31 -9.81 14.98
N SER A 138 -7.95 -9.23 16.01
CA SER A 138 -7.41 -9.15 17.37
C SER A 138 -7.26 -10.53 18.03
N SER A 139 -8.30 -11.35 17.95
CA SER A 139 -8.30 -12.71 18.50
C SER A 139 -7.21 -13.58 17.86
N ARG A 140 -7.03 -13.50 16.53
CA ARG A 140 -5.95 -14.22 15.84
C ARG A 140 -4.57 -13.72 16.25
N SER A 141 -4.35 -12.41 16.30
CA SER A 141 -3.06 -11.87 16.72
C SER A 141 -2.64 -12.43 18.09
N SER A 142 -3.59 -12.50 19.03
CA SER A 142 -3.39 -13.10 20.35
C SER A 142 -2.99 -14.59 20.27
N ARG A 143 -3.61 -15.38 19.39
CA ARG A 143 -3.25 -16.81 19.17
C ARG A 143 -1.84 -16.98 18.58
N THR A 144 -1.50 -16.19 17.56
CA THR A 144 -0.16 -16.23 16.93
C THR A 144 0.96 -15.83 17.89
N LEU A 145 0.69 -14.88 18.80
CA LEU A 145 1.61 -14.49 19.87
C LEU A 145 1.71 -15.56 20.95
N GLY A 146 0.62 -16.26 21.27
CA GLY A 146 0.62 -17.41 22.19
C GLY A 146 1.51 -18.55 21.67
N TRP A 147 1.37 -18.91 20.39
CA TRP A 147 2.21 -19.91 19.74
C TRP A 147 3.69 -19.53 19.68
N SER A 148 3.98 -18.25 19.42
CA SER A 148 5.35 -17.74 19.36
C SER A 148 6.03 -17.78 20.74
N ARG A 149 5.28 -17.57 21.83
CA ARG A 149 5.76 -17.70 23.22
C ARG A 149 5.97 -19.16 23.65
N SER A 150 5.10 -20.08 23.22
CA SER A 150 5.28 -21.52 23.50
C SER A 150 6.51 -22.12 22.81
N ARG A 151 7.03 -21.49 21.75
CA ARG A 151 8.25 -21.90 21.03
C ARG A 151 9.54 -21.23 21.48
N SER A 152 9.47 -20.27 22.42
CA SER A 152 10.63 -19.49 22.87
C SER A 152 11.04 -19.77 24.32
N SER A 153 10.57 -20.88 24.90
CA SER A 153 10.98 -21.35 26.23
C SER A 153 11.69 -22.69 26.13
N GLU A 154 12.93 -22.70 25.60
CA GLU A 154 13.82 -23.85 25.67
C GLU A 154 15.24 -23.39 26.09
N SER A 155 15.87 -24.20 26.96
CA SER A 155 17.17 -24.14 27.70
C SER A 155 17.15 -23.47 29.09
N ASP A 156 17.56 -24.10 30.22
CA ASP A 156 18.20 -25.42 30.46
C ASP A 156 17.94 -25.97 31.90
N ASP A 157 17.83 -27.31 31.98
CA ASP A 157 18.13 -28.34 33.01
C ASP A 157 17.65 -28.26 34.49
N GLU A 158 16.89 -29.28 34.98
CA GLU A 158 17.39 -30.62 35.42
C GLU A 158 16.23 -31.61 35.76
N GLU A 159 16.57 -32.91 35.66
CA GLU A 159 15.85 -34.20 35.80
C GLU A 159 14.79 -34.43 36.93
N TYR A 160 13.67 -35.12 36.62
CA TYR A 160 13.22 -36.41 37.22
C TYR A 160 11.82 -36.90 36.75
N GLY A 161 11.72 -38.19 36.41
CA GLY A 161 10.53 -39.03 36.67
C GLY A 161 9.35 -39.02 35.68
N GLY A 162 9.14 -40.14 34.98
CA GLY A 162 8.16 -40.26 33.89
C GLY A 162 6.69 -40.48 34.29
N PHE A 163 5.82 -40.19 33.33
CA PHE A 163 4.66 -40.99 32.95
C PHE A 163 4.29 -40.63 31.50
N ASP A 164 4.05 -41.67 30.71
CA ASP A 164 3.56 -41.64 29.33
C ASP A 164 2.10 -41.16 29.33
N GLU A 165 1.81 -39.97 28.83
CA GLU A 165 0.48 -39.68 28.29
C GLU A 165 0.51 -38.47 27.34
N GLU A 166 0.37 -38.78 26.07
CA GLU A 166 -0.38 -37.99 25.10
C GLU A 166 0.16 -36.57 24.82
N VAL A 167 1.11 -36.51 23.88
CA VAL A 167 1.26 -35.36 22.98
C VAL A 167 -0.06 -35.21 22.22
N HIS A 168 -1.04 -34.57 22.84
CA HIS A 168 -2.14 -33.94 22.13
C HIS A 168 -1.51 -32.83 21.29
N THR A 169 -1.16 -33.20 20.06
CA THR A 169 -1.14 -32.32 18.91
C THR A 169 -2.51 -31.68 18.78
N VAL A 170 -2.80 -30.66 19.61
CA VAL A 170 -3.81 -29.67 19.27
C VAL A 170 -3.18 -28.79 18.20
N SER A 171 -2.99 -29.39 17.02
CA SER A 171 -3.09 -28.67 15.76
C SER A 171 -4.55 -28.22 15.69
N GLU A 172 -4.86 -27.16 16.43
CA GLU A 172 -6.15 -26.49 16.38
C GLU A 172 -6.34 -26.12 14.91
N SER A 173 -7.22 -26.87 14.25
CA SER A 173 -7.48 -26.77 12.83
C SER A 173 -7.84 -25.31 12.54
N ILE A 174 -6.95 -24.60 11.82
CA ILE A 174 -7.21 -23.22 11.39
C ILE A 174 -8.58 -23.20 10.73
N SER A 175 -9.50 -22.42 11.32
CA SER A 175 -10.87 -22.31 10.81
C SER A 175 -10.86 -21.83 9.36
N GLU A 176 -11.83 -22.26 8.56
CA GLU A 176 -11.97 -21.81 7.17
C GLU A 176 -12.01 -20.27 7.08
N GLY A 177 -12.70 -19.62 8.02
CA GLY A 177 -12.75 -18.15 8.10
C GLY A 177 -11.39 -17.51 8.39
N GLU A 178 -10.53 -18.17 9.17
CA GLU A 178 -9.18 -17.69 9.47
C GLU A 178 -8.27 -17.78 8.24
N ARG A 179 -8.38 -18.88 7.47
CA ARG A 179 -7.70 -19.04 6.17
C ARG A 179 -8.12 -17.96 5.17
N LEU A 180 -9.43 -17.67 5.06
CA LEU A 180 -9.93 -16.64 4.15
C LEU A 180 -9.43 -15.25 4.53
N SER A 181 -9.38 -14.92 5.83
CA SER A 181 -8.83 -13.67 6.34
C SER A 181 -7.33 -13.53 6.04
N GLU A 182 -6.54 -14.58 6.24
CA GLU A 182 -5.10 -14.58 5.91
C GLU A 182 -4.85 -14.36 4.42
N LEU A 183 -5.64 -15.00 3.56
CA LEU A 183 -5.57 -14.82 2.11
C LEU A 183 -5.89 -13.37 1.73
N ALA A 184 -6.98 -12.80 2.25
CA ALA A 184 -7.36 -11.42 2.00
C ALA A 184 -6.27 -10.44 2.46
N MET A 185 -5.69 -10.64 3.65
CA MET A 185 -4.61 -9.79 4.16
C MET A 185 -3.33 -9.89 3.32
N SER A 186 -2.97 -11.09 2.88
CA SER A 186 -1.84 -11.33 1.99
C SER A 186 -2.02 -10.64 0.62
N ASP A 187 -3.23 -10.69 0.08
CA ASP A 187 -3.56 -10.05 -1.19
C ASP A 187 -3.57 -8.51 -1.04
N LEU A 188 -4.18 -7.98 0.02
CA LEU A 188 -4.15 -6.55 0.35
C LEU A 188 -2.72 -6.03 0.49
N LYS A 189 -1.86 -6.75 1.22
CA LYS A 189 -0.44 -6.41 1.36
C LYS A 189 0.25 -6.38 0.00
N SER A 190 0.06 -7.41 -0.81
CA SER A 190 0.71 -7.51 -2.12
C SER A 190 0.29 -6.37 -3.07
N ILE A 191 -0.97 -5.96 -3.01
CA ILE A 191 -1.49 -4.80 -3.75
C ILE A 191 -0.91 -3.49 -3.21
N ALA A 192 -0.97 -3.28 -1.89
CA ALA A 192 -0.47 -2.07 -1.24
C ALA A 192 1.03 -1.87 -1.51
N ASP A 193 1.86 -2.91 -1.34
CA ASP A 193 3.28 -2.87 -1.66
C ASP A 193 3.55 -2.44 -3.11
N CYS A 194 2.74 -2.97 -4.04
CA CYS A 194 2.84 -2.61 -5.46
C CYS A 194 2.47 -1.14 -5.70
N MET A 195 1.31 -0.69 -5.21
CA MET A 195 0.84 0.69 -5.37
C MET A 195 1.80 1.69 -4.74
N ILE A 196 2.23 1.46 -3.49
CA ILE A 196 3.14 2.35 -2.76
C ILE A 196 4.46 2.50 -3.50
N SER A 197 5.03 1.36 -3.90
CA SER A 197 6.33 1.38 -4.56
C SER A 197 6.24 1.97 -5.98
N SER A 198 5.07 1.96 -6.63
CA SER A 198 4.82 2.63 -7.90
C SER A 198 4.45 4.12 -7.78
N GLY A 199 4.41 4.68 -6.56
CA GLY A 199 4.12 6.09 -6.31
C GLY A 199 2.66 6.43 -6.03
N TYR A 200 1.78 5.42 -5.92
CA TYR A 200 0.32 5.55 -5.72
C TYR A 200 -0.10 5.29 -4.27
N GLY A 201 0.79 5.60 -3.33
CA GLY A 201 0.53 5.40 -1.90
C GLY A 201 -0.65 6.24 -1.40
N LYS A 202 -0.88 7.44 -1.96
CA LYS A 202 -1.98 8.33 -1.53
C LYS A 202 -3.34 7.74 -1.87
N GLU A 203 -3.49 7.18 -3.07
CA GLU A 203 -4.70 6.53 -3.56
C GLU A 203 -5.00 5.29 -2.73
N CYS A 204 -3.97 4.48 -2.45
CA CYS A 204 -4.06 3.31 -1.58
C CYS A 204 -4.55 3.67 -0.17
N VAL A 205 -3.90 4.67 0.48
CA VAL A 205 -4.28 5.20 1.80
C VAL A 205 -5.73 5.70 1.81
N ARG A 206 -6.12 6.48 0.79
CA ARG A 206 -7.48 7.03 0.68
C ARG A 206 -8.53 5.92 0.64
N ILE A 207 -8.33 4.89 -0.19
CA ILE A 207 -9.27 3.76 -0.29
C ILE A 207 -9.35 3.02 1.04
N TYR A 208 -8.21 2.74 1.66
CA TYR A 208 -8.15 2.08 2.96
C TYR A 208 -8.96 2.84 4.02
N ILE A 209 -8.67 4.13 4.20
CA ILE A 209 -9.31 4.96 5.21
C ILE A 209 -10.83 5.02 5.00
N ILE A 210 -11.31 5.23 3.76
CA ILE A 210 -12.76 5.33 3.48
C ILE A 210 -13.50 4.08 3.96
N ILE A 211 -12.97 2.89 3.64
CA ILE A 211 -13.66 1.63 3.96
C ILE A 211 -13.50 1.30 5.44
N ARG A 212 -12.26 1.35 5.96
CA ARG A 212 -11.97 0.94 7.34
C ARG A 212 -12.56 1.89 8.37
N LYS A 213 -12.58 3.19 8.08
CA LYS A 213 -13.29 4.17 8.92
C LYS A 213 -14.79 3.84 9.01
N SER A 214 -15.43 3.55 7.87
CA SER A 214 -16.85 3.16 7.88
C SER A 214 -17.12 1.93 8.74
N ILE A 215 -16.23 0.93 8.70
CA ILE A 215 -16.35 -0.28 9.53
C ILE A 215 -16.15 0.09 11.01
N VAL A 216 -15.06 0.81 11.34
CA VAL A 216 -14.78 1.23 12.72
C VAL A 216 -15.95 2.04 13.29
N ASP A 217 -16.48 3.01 12.55
CA ASP A 217 -17.60 3.84 12.99
C ASP A 217 -18.89 3.01 13.22
N GLU A 218 -19.17 2.02 12.35
CA GLU A 218 -20.32 1.10 12.49
C GLU A 218 -20.19 0.20 13.72
N GLU A 219 -18.99 -0.33 13.97
CA GLU A 219 -18.68 -1.16 15.14
C GLU A 219 -18.83 -0.36 16.45
N LEU A 220 -18.33 0.88 16.46
CA LEU A 220 -18.48 1.78 17.61
C LEU A 220 -19.94 2.12 17.90
N TYR A 221 -20.72 2.35 16.86
CA TYR A 221 -22.16 2.56 16.99
C TYR A 221 -22.84 1.33 17.61
N ARG A 222 -22.51 0.11 17.14
CA ARG A 222 -23.08 -1.14 17.66
C ARG A 222 -22.70 -1.42 19.12
N LEU A 223 -21.52 -0.97 19.56
CA LEU A 223 -21.09 -1.05 20.97
C LEU A 223 -21.88 -0.12 21.90
N GLY A 224 -22.86 0.65 21.38
CA GLY A 224 -23.69 1.54 22.18
C GLY A 224 -22.94 2.80 22.63
N ILE A 225 -21.84 3.13 21.96
CA ILE A 225 -21.09 4.37 22.17
C ILE A 225 -21.77 5.46 21.33
N GLU A 226 -23.03 5.75 21.64
CA GLU A 226 -23.68 6.94 21.12
C GLU A 226 -23.15 8.18 21.84
N ARG A 227 -23.13 9.31 21.12
CA ARG A 227 -22.81 10.62 21.71
C ARG A 227 -23.89 10.97 22.73
N TYR A 228 -23.67 10.68 24.00
CA TYR A 228 -24.52 11.24 25.05
C TYR A 228 -24.16 12.71 25.23
N SER A 229 -25.11 13.60 24.93
CA SER A 229 -25.00 14.99 25.34
C SER A 229 -24.98 15.06 26.88
N SER A 230 -24.18 15.97 27.44
CA SER A 230 -24.14 16.25 28.88
C SER A 230 -25.55 16.54 29.45
N SER A 231 -26.46 17.05 28.62
CA SER A 231 -27.87 17.29 28.98
C SER A 231 -28.71 16.01 29.19
N THR A 232 -28.33 14.89 28.56
CA THR A 232 -29.01 13.59 28.66
C THR A 232 -28.54 12.83 29.90
N ILE A 233 -27.24 12.93 30.22
CA ILE A 233 -26.62 12.32 31.41
C ILE A 233 -27.17 12.98 32.69
N ASN A 234 -27.28 14.32 32.72
CA ASN A 234 -27.79 15.06 33.88
C ASN A 234 -29.30 14.87 34.15
N LYS A 235 -30.05 14.30 33.20
CA LYS A 235 -31.49 14.02 33.34
C LYS A 235 -31.77 12.57 33.75
N MET A 236 -30.75 11.72 33.87
CA MET A 236 -30.91 10.33 34.29
C MET A 236 -30.86 10.19 35.81
N ASN A 237 -31.66 9.26 36.33
CA ASN A 237 -31.66 8.89 37.73
C ASN A 237 -30.31 8.27 38.13
N SER A 238 -29.89 8.42 39.38
CA SER A 238 -28.57 7.99 39.88
C SER A 238 -28.25 6.51 39.57
N GLU A 239 -29.22 5.61 39.77
CA GLU A 239 -29.05 4.16 39.50
C GLU A 239 -28.93 3.84 38.00
N THR A 240 -29.63 4.59 37.14
CA THR A 240 -29.54 4.46 35.68
C THR A 240 -28.16 4.93 35.22
N SER A 241 -27.67 6.05 35.74
CA SER A 241 -26.34 6.60 35.43
C SER A 241 -25.19 5.64 35.77
N GLU A 242 -25.23 4.94 36.90
CA GLU A 242 -24.20 3.97 37.27
C GLU A 242 -24.15 2.76 36.33
N HIS A 243 -25.31 2.20 35.98
CA HIS A 243 -25.39 1.11 35.00
C HIS A 243 -24.88 1.55 33.61
N HIS A 244 -25.18 2.79 33.21
CA HIS A 244 -24.65 3.38 31.99
C HIS A 244 -23.13 3.54 32.02
N ILE A 245 -22.55 4.05 33.10
CA ILE A 245 -21.08 4.19 33.25
C ILE A 245 -20.43 2.80 33.14
N LYS A 246 -21.00 1.78 33.79
CA LYS A 246 -20.47 0.41 33.72
C LYS A 246 -20.53 -0.16 32.30
N ASN A 247 -21.64 0.04 31.59
CA ASN A 247 -21.78 -0.41 30.20
C ASN A 247 -20.83 0.33 29.26
N TRP A 248 -20.71 1.65 29.41
CA TRP A 248 -19.77 2.47 28.65
C TRP A 248 -18.31 2.05 28.91
N LEU A 249 -17.94 1.77 30.16
CA LEU A 249 -16.61 1.29 30.50
C LEU A 249 -16.32 -0.08 29.87
N ASN A 250 -17.30 -0.98 29.86
CA ASN A 250 -17.17 -2.29 29.22
C ASN A 250 -17.06 -2.17 27.69
N ALA A 251 -17.89 -1.34 27.06
CA ALA A 251 -17.81 -1.04 25.64
C ALA A 251 -16.46 -0.42 25.25
N THR A 252 -15.95 0.50 26.07
CA THR A 252 -14.62 1.12 25.89
C THR A 252 -13.50 0.11 26.01
N LYS A 253 -13.54 -0.76 27.03
CA LYS A 253 -12.56 -1.86 27.17
C LYS A 253 -12.59 -2.78 25.96
N SER A 254 -13.78 -3.12 25.47
CA SER A 254 -13.94 -3.93 24.27
C SER A 254 -13.30 -3.23 23.07
N ALA A 255 -13.72 -2.00 22.75
CA ALA A 255 -13.20 -1.25 21.60
C ALA A 255 -11.67 -1.07 21.62
N ILE A 256 -11.06 -0.83 22.78
CA ILE A 256 -9.59 -0.73 22.88
C ILE A 256 -8.93 -2.08 22.61
N LYS A 257 -9.42 -3.16 23.22
CA LYS A 257 -8.80 -4.49 23.15
C LYS A 257 -9.07 -5.22 21.84
N THR A 258 -10.21 -4.98 21.21
CA THR A 258 -10.63 -5.67 20.00
C THR A 258 -10.57 -4.71 18.81
N LEU A 259 -11.37 -3.65 18.81
CA LEU A 259 -11.54 -2.78 17.65
C LEU A 259 -10.26 -2.06 17.22
N PHE A 260 -9.67 -1.27 18.10
CA PHE A 260 -8.46 -0.52 17.77
C PHE A 260 -7.24 -1.42 17.64
N HIS A 261 -7.16 -2.48 18.45
CA HIS A 261 -6.07 -3.44 18.33
C HIS A 261 -6.10 -4.19 16.99
N GLY A 262 -7.25 -4.69 16.56
CA GLY A 262 -7.39 -5.36 15.27
C GLY A 262 -7.11 -4.44 14.08
N GLU A 263 -7.57 -3.20 14.14
CA GLU A 263 -7.24 -2.20 13.10
C GLU A 263 -5.74 -1.88 13.07
N ARG A 264 -5.08 -1.85 14.24
CA ARG A 264 -3.63 -1.69 14.31
C ARG A 264 -2.90 -2.85 13.64
N VAL A 265 -3.26 -4.08 13.99
CA VAL A 265 -2.66 -5.30 13.42
C VAL A 265 -2.86 -5.34 11.90
N LEU A 266 -4.04 -4.96 11.40
CA LEU A 266 -4.31 -4.91 9.96
C LEU A 266 -3.43 -3.87 9.26
N CYS A 267 -3.32 -2.65 9.82
CA CYS A 267 -2.43 -1.62 9.29
C CYS A 267 -0.98 -2.09 9.28
N ASP A 268 -0.52 -2.72 10.36
CA ASP A 268 0.84 -3.23 10.51
C ASP A 268 1.17 -4.30 9.46
N HIS A 269 0.21 -5.18 9.16
CA HIS A 269 0.37 -6.19 8.14
C HIS A 269 0.36 -5.62 6.71
N VAL A 270 -0.67 -4.84 6.37
CA VAL A 270 -0.91 -4.36 4.99
C VAL A 270 0.12 -3.31 4.57
N PHE A 271 0.56 -2.46 5.50
CA PHE A 271 1.46 -1.33 5.22
C PHE A 271 2.85 -1.52 5.82
N SER A 272 3.32 -2.77 5.91
CA SER A 272 4.62 -3.09 6.52
C SER A 272 5.82 -2.41 5.83
N VAL A 273 5.67 -1.98 4.57
CA VAL A 273 6.72 -1.32 3.79
C VAL A 273 6.90 0.16 4.09
N SER A 274 5.99 0.81 4.84
CA SER A 274 6.10 2.24 5.14
C SER A 274 5.41 2.62 6.46
N ASP A 275 6.22 2.94 7.46
CA ASP A 275 5.77 3.39 8.78
C ASP A 275 4.86 4.62 8.67
N LYS A 276 5.22 5.59 7.83
CA LYS A 276 4.42 6.81 7.64
C LYS A 276 3.03 6.50 7.09
N ILE A 277 2.92 5.59 6.12
CA ILE A 277 1.65 5.18 5.54
C ILE A 277 0.82 4.40 6.57
N ARG A 278 1.47 3.47 7.28
CA ARG A 278 0.84 2.68 8.35
C ARG A 278 0.22 3.56 9.44
N GLU A 279 0.97 4.52 9.97
CA GLU A 279 0.46 5.45 10.99
C GLU A 279 -0.64 6.36 10.43
N SER A 280 -0.51 6.80 9.17
CA SER A 280 -1.55 7.60 8.51
C SER A 280 -2.85 6.83 8.32
N CYS A 281 -2.78 5.55 7.95
CA CYS A 281 -3.94 4.68 7.79
C CYS A 281 -4.63 4.44 9.13
N PHE A 282 -3.86 4.02 10.16
CA PHE A 282 -4.39 3.78 11.50
C PHE A 282 -5.04 5.02 12.09
N THR A 283 -4.35 6.17 12.04
CA THR A 283 -4.90 7.43 12.53
C THR A 283 -6.13 7.84 11.72
N GLY A 284 -6.08 7.69 10.39
CA GLY A 284 -7.16 8.07 9.49
C GLY A 284 -8.44 7.25 9.71
N SER A 285 -8.32 5.95 10.03
CA SER A 285 -9.47 5.08 10.26
C SER A 285 -10.03 5.18 11.69
N THR A 286 -9.21 5.51 12.69
CA THR A 286 -9.61 5.42 14.11
C THR A 286 -9.79 6.76 14.83
N LYS A 287 -9.14 7.84 14.39
CA LYS A 287 -9.03 9.08 15.18
C LYS A 287 -10.38 9.67 15.60
N GLU A 288 -11.34 9.76 14.70
CA GLU A 288 -12.65 10.32 15.04
C GLU A 288 -13.41 9.43 16.03
N GLY A 289 -13.39 8.12 15.80
CA GLY A 289 -13.94 7.14 16.74
C GLY A 289 -13.29 7.26 18.11
N ALA A 290 -11.95 7.36 18.16
CA ALA A 290 -11.16 7.57 19.38
C ALA A 290 -11.55 8.86 20.10
N ILE A 291 -11.72 9.98 19.39
CA ILE A 291 -12.14 11.25 20.00
C ILE A 291 -13.54 11.14 20.61
N ASN A 292 -14.46 10.44 19.95
CA ASN A 292 -15.81 10.24 20.48
C ASN A 292 -15.82 9.45 21.80
N PHE A 293 -14.81 8.60 22.08
CA PHE A 293 -14.65 7.98 23.41
C PHE A 293 -14.39 9.01 24.52
N PHE A 294 -13.52 9.98 24.25
CA PHE A 294 -13.03 10.90 25.29
C PHE A 294 -13.92 12.13 25.48
N GLN A 295 -14.99 12.31 24.71
CA GLN A 295 -15.94 13.41 24.88
C GLN A 295 -17.04 13.15 25.92
N ILE A 296 -17.07 11.95 26.53
CA ILE A 296 -18.03 11.57 27.58
C ILE A 296 -17.47 11.85 29.01
N SER A 297 -16.19 12.20 29.14
CA SER A 297 -15.55 12.58 30.41
C SER A 297 -15.64 14.07 30.72
#